data_AF-E4Q638-F1
#
_entry.id   AF-E4Q638-F1
#
_cell.length_a   1.000
_cell.length_b   1.000
_cell.length_c   1.000
_cell.angle_alpha   90.00
_cell.angle_beta   90.00
_cell.angle_gamma   90.00
#
_symmetry.space_group_name_H-M   'P 1'
#
loop_
_entity.id
_entity.type
_entity.pdbx_description
1 polymer ?
#
loop_
_entity_poly.entity_id
_entity_poly.type
_entity_poly.pdbx_seq_one_letter_code
_entity_poly.pdbx_strand_id
1 'polypeptide(L)'
;MNIIKPNLKFRGTLQKRALTKYIVLHHADASKATVQDIHRWHLQKGWAGIGYHFYVRKNGEVYEGRPIATIGAHCLGHNSWSVGICAEGKYNSEIMPPKQKQALIELINYVKKLYPAAKVVGHRNLMATDCPGENYPLSEFKSQFNK
;
A
#
# COMPACT_ATOMS: atom_id res chain seq x y z
N MET A 1 5.82 -2.83 15.62
CA MET A 1 4.88 -3.69 14.88
C MET A 1 5.65 -4.80 14.18
N ASN A 2 5.01 -5.95 13.91
CA ASN A 2 5.62 -7.04 13.15
C ASN A 2 5.36 -6.86 11.64
N ILE A 3 6.41 -6.93 10.81
CA ILE A 3 6.29 -6.90 9.35
C ILE A 3 6.84 -8.21 8.80
N ILE A 4 5.97 -9.00 8.20
CA ILE A 4 6.28 -10.33 7.68
C ILE A 4 7.02 -10.18 6.35
N LYS A 5 8.16 -10.87 6.20
CA LYS A 5 8.95 -10.90 4.96
C LYS A 5 8.63 -12.19 4.18
N PRO A 6 7.87 -12.13 3.07
CA PRO A 6 7.40 -13.33 2.38
C PRO A 6 8.41 -13.91 1.38
N ASN A 7 9.68 -13.48 1.38
CA ASN A 7 10.74 -13.94 0.48
C ASN A 7 10.37 -13.88 -1.02
N LEU A 8 9.77 -12.76 -1.46
CA LEU A 8 9.35 -12.55 -2.84
C LEU A 8 10.56 -12.42 -3.78
N LYS A 9 10.45 -13.01 -4.98
CA LYS A 9 11.49 -12.94 -6.02
C LYS A 9 11.11 -11.92 -7.09
N PHE A 10 11.71 -10.74 -7.02
CA PHE A 10 11.46 -9.67 -8.00
C PHE A 10 12.21 -9.91 -9.31
N ARG A 11 11.59 -9.54 -10.44
CA ARG A 11 12.25 -9.51 -11.75
C ARG A 11 13.13 -8.27 -11.86
N GLY A 12 14.42 -8.47 -12.11
CA GLY A 12 15.41 -7.40 -12.26
C GLY A 12 15.71 -6.65 -10.97
N THR A 13 16.52 -5.60 -11.09
CA THR A 13 16.96 -4.79 -9.94
C THR A 13 15.98 -3.64 -9.69
N LEU A 14 15.49 -3.53 -8.45
CA LEU A 14 14.64 -2.42 -8.03
C LEU A 14 15.48 -1.17 -7.74
N GLN A 15 15.14 -0.06 -8.36
CA GLN A 15 15.83 1.21 -8.15
C GLN A 15 15.42 1.86 -6.84
N LYS A 16 16.37 2.55 -6.19
CA LYS A 16 16.11 3.35 -4.98
C LYS A 16 15.33 4.61 -5.32
N ARG A 17 14.44 5.00 -4.41
CA ARG A 17 13.66 6.23 -4.46
C ARG A 17 14.43 7.33 -3.74
N ALA A 18 14.58 8.49 -4.37
CA ALA A 18 15.38 9.60 -3.82
C ALA A 18 14.68 10.34 -2.67
N LEU A 19 13.35 10.41 -2.69
CA LEU A 19 12.55 11.13 -1.69
C LEU A 19 11.16 10.51 -1.53
N THR A 20 10.44 10.87 -0.47
CA THR A 20 9.06 10.38 -0.23
C THR A 20 8.15 11.56 0.11
N LYS A 21 7.25 11.92 -0.82
CA LYS A 21 6.22 12.96 -0.65
C LYS A 21 4.90 12.41 -0.15
N TYR A 22 4.57 11.16 -0.49
CA TYR A 22 3.26 10.58 -0.22
C TYR A 22 3.33 9.18 0.38
N ILE A 23 2.35 8.88 1.22
CA ILE A 23 1.93 7.54 1.57
C ILE A 23 0.58 7.33 0.88
N VAL A 24 0.54 6.50 -0.16
CA VAL A 24 -0.66 6.28 -0.97
C VAL A 24 -1.36 5.02 -0.51
N LEU A 25 -2.61 5.17 -0.08
CA LEU A 25 -3.46 4.08 0.39
C LEU A 25 -4.26 3.48 -0.77
N HIS A 26 -4.21 2.15 -0.87
CA HIS A 26 -4.86 1.35 -1.89
C HIS A 26 -5.72 0.25 -1.26
N HIS A 27 -6.69 -0.24 -2.02
CA HIS A 27 -7.27 -1.55 -1.80
C HIS A 27 -6.79 -2.53 -2.88
N ALA A 28 -6.91 -3.82 -2.62
CA ALA A 28 -6.54 -4.86 -3.57
C ALA A 28 -7.60 -5.07 -4.67
N ASP A 29 -8.81 -4.58 -4.44
CA ASP A 29 -10.03 -4.98 -5.14
C ASP A 29 -10.19 -6.52 -5.23
N ALA A 30 -9.78 -7.19 -4.15
CA ALA A 30 -9.83 -8.64 -4.02
C ALA A 30 -10.18 -9.00 -2.57
N SER A 31 -11.32 -9.67 -2.38
CA SER A 31 -11.84 -10.03 -1.06
C SER A 31 -10.95 -11.02 -0.31
N LYS A 32 -10.22 -11.85 -1.06
CA LYS A 32 -9.25 -12.83 -0.56
C LYS A 32 -8.07 -12.97 -1.52
N ALA A 33 -6.92 -12.40 -1.18
CA ALA A 33 -5.69 -12.52 -1.99
C ALA A 33 -4.44 -12.44 -1.14
N THR A 34 -3.56 -13.43 -1.19
CA THR A 34 -2.30 -13.39 -0.43
C THR A 34 -1.32 -12.37 -1.04
N VAL A 35 -0.29 -11.97 -0.29
CA VAL A 35 0.79 -11.13 -0.86
C VAL A 35 1.48 -11.82 -2.04
N GLN A 36 1.57 -13.15 -2.02
CA GLN A 36 2.10 -13.96 -3.12
C GLN A 36 1.18 -13.93 -4.34
N ASP A 37 -0.15 -13.92 -4.16
CA ASP A 37 -1.10 -13.74 -5.26
C ASP A 37 -0.93 -12.39 -5.93
N ILE A 38 -0.89 -11.31 -5.15
CA ILE A 38 -0.66 -9.95 -5.68
C ILE A 38 0.68 -9.89 -6.42
N HIS A 39 1.73 -10.47 -5.84
CA HIS A 39 3.05 -10.52 -6.48
C HIS A 39 3.01 -11.26 -7.82
N ARG A 40 2.40 -12.45 -7.86
CA ARG A 40 2.24 -13.26 -9.08
C ARG A 40 1.42 -12.54 -10.15
N TRP A 41 0.30 -11.92 -9.79
CA TRP A 41 -0.52 -11.16 -10.74
C TRP A 41 0.24 -9.97 -11.33
N HIS A 42 1.04 -9.27 -10.53
CA HIS A 42 1.83 -8.16 -11.04
C HIS A 42 3.00 -8.62 -11.91
N LEU A 43 3.60 -9.79 -11.65
CA LEU A 43 4.56 -10.41 -12.58
C LEU A 43 3.91 -10.73 -13.93
N GLN A 44 2.68 -11.24 -13.93
CA GLN A 44 1.91 -11.55 -15.16
C GLN A 44 1.56 -10.28 -15.95
N LYS A 45 1.42 -9.12 -15.28
CA LYS A 45 1.29 -7.79 -15.91
C LYS A 45 2.63 -7.24 -16.45
N GLY A 46 3.72 -8.00 -16.36
CA GLY A 46 5.05 -7.59 -16.82
C GLY A 46 5.82 -6.73 -15.83
N TRP A 47 5.31 -6.50 -14.62
CA TRP A 47 6.02 -5.71 -13.61
C TRP A 47 7.11 -6.55 -12.94
N ALA A 48 7.97 -5.91 -12.14
CA ALA A 48 8.98 -6.62 -11.37
C ALA A 48 8.41 -7.53 -10.26
N GLY A 49 7.11 -7.48 -10.00
CA GLY A 49 6.44 -8.13 -8.87
C GLY A 49 5.43 -7.17 -8.24
N ILE A 50 4.95 -7.49 -7.03
CA ILE A 50 4.04 -6.65 -6.25
C ILE A 50 4.45 -5.17 -6.32
N GLY A 51 3.49 -4.30 -6.60
CA GLY A 51 3.74 -2.87 -6.87
C GLY A 51 3.78 -2.00 -5.62
N TYR A 52 3.20 -2.52 -4.53
CA TYR A 52 3.10 -1.88 -3.23
C TYR A 52 4.33 -2.19 -2.37
N HIS A 53 4.64 -1.32 -1.43
CA HIS A 53 5.70 -1.54 -0.44
C HIS A 53 5.19 -2.38 0.73
N PHE A 54 3.89 -2.27 1.04
CA PHE A 54 3.25 -3.05 2.08
C PHE A 54 1.90 -3.57 1.63
N TYR A 55 1.55 -4.75 2.14
CA TYR A 55 0.26 -5.38 1.95
C TYR A 55 -0.35 -5.78 3.30
N VAL A 56 -1.57 -5.31 3.59
CA VAL A 56 -2.25 -5.53 4.87
C VAL A 56 -3.45 -6.44 4.67
N ARG A 57 -3.41 -7.63 5.25
CA ARG A 57 -4.48 -8.63 5.20
C ARG A 57 -5.65 -8.25 6.11
N LYS A 58 -6.83 -8.81 5.86
CA LYS A 58 -8.05 -8.58 6.68
C LYS A 58 -7.89 -8.97 8.15
N ASN A 59 -7.01 -9.92 8.44
CA ASN A 59 -6.68 -10.35 9.81
C ASN A 59 -5.72 -9.40 10.55
N GLY A 60 -5.20 -8.36 9.88
CA GLY A 60 -4.24 -7.39 10.44
C GLY A 60 -2.78 -7.75 10.21
N GLU A 61 -2.47 -8.87 9.55
CA GLU A 61 -1.09 -9.19 9.19
C GLU A 61 -0.56 -8.21 8.14
N VAL A 62 0.65 -7.71 8.37
CA VAL A 62 1.35 -6.78 7.48
C VAL A 62 2.51 -7.50 6.81
N TYR A 63 2.51 -7.51 5.49
CA TYR A 63 3.54 -8.12 4.66
C TYR A 63 4.37 -7.06 3.95
N GLU A 64 5.68 -7.24 3.92
CA GLU A 64 6.59 -6.50 3.06
C GLU A 64 6.35 -6.89 1.60
N GLY A 65 6.15 -5.88 0.75
CA GLY A 65 6.16 -6.00 -0.70
C GLY A 65 7.51 -5.57 -1.25
N ARG A 66 7.53 -4.47 -2.01
CA ARG A 66 8.79 -3.83 -2.42
C ARG A 66 9.54 -3.28 -1.20
N PRO A 67 10.88 -3.35 -1.16
CA PRO A 67 11.66 -2.69 -0.12
C PRO A 67 11.27 -1.21 -0.02
N ILE A 68 11.02 -0.71 1.18
CA ILE A 68 10.38 0.61 1.42
C ILE A 68 11.10 1.79 0.73
N ALA A 69 12.42 1.69 0.57
CA ALA A 69 13.26 2.72 -0.05
C ALA A 69 13.34 2.63 -1.58
N THR A 70 12.64 1.68 -2.23
CA THR A 70 12.66 1.50 -3.69
C THR A 70 11.50 2.20 -4.39
N ILE A 71 11.59 2.34 -5.71
CA ILE A 71 10.49 2.88 -6.52
C ILE A 71 9.37 1.83 -6.61
N GLY A 72 8.15 2.28 -6.31
CA GLY A 72 6.93 1.48 -6.39
C GLY A 72 6.43 1.24 -7.82
N ALA A 73 5.34 0.51 -7.94
CA ALA A 73 4.56 0.39 -9.19
C ALA A 73 3.07 0.34 -8.84
N HIS A 74 2.55 1.39 -8.22
CA HIS A 74 1.18 1.44 -7.68
C HIS A 74 0.41 2.72 -8.05
N CYS A 75 1.09 3.81 -8.40
CA CYS A 75 0.47 5.07 -8.78
C CYS A 75 1.29 5.72 -9.90
N LEU A 76 0.79 5.61 -11.14
CA LEU A 76 1.46 6.15 -12.33
C LEU A 76 1.74 7.65 -12.17
N GLY A 77 2.92 8.12 -12.57
CA GLY A 77 3.34 9.51 -12.37
C GLY A 77 3.77 9.85 -10.93
N HIS A 78 3.49 8.98 -9.95
CA HIS A 78 3.82 9.23 -8.53
C HIS A 78 4.67 8.15 -7.84
N ASN A 79 5.07 7.10 -8.54
CA ASN A 79 5.86 5.99 -7.98
C ASN A 79 7.26 6.43 -7.45
N SER A 80 7.90 7.40 -8.10
CA SER A 80 9.27 7.85 -7.79
C SER A 80 9.36 8.71 -6.52
N TRP A 81 8.24 9.01 -5.87
CA TRP A 81 8.19 9.81 -4.64
C TRP A 81 7.08 9.39 -3.68
N SER A 82 6.64 8.13 -3.73
CA SER A 82 5.60 7.64 -2.82
C SER A 82 5.83 6.22 -2.30
N VAL A 83 5.26 5.97 -1.11
CA VAL A 83 5.10 4.64 -0.53
C VAL A 83 3.67 4.18 -0.71
N GLY A 84 3.42 3.17 -1.54
CA GLY A 84 2.13 2.49 -1.64
C GLY A 84 1.89 1.46 -0.53
N ILE A 85 0.77 1.57 0.18
CA ILE A 85 0.23 0.59 1.13
C ILE A 85 -1.08 0.07 0.55
N CYS A 86 -1.21 -1.25 0.38
CA CYS A 86 -2.42 -1.87 -0.14
C CYS A 86 -3.11 -2.73 0.93
N ALA A 87 -4.41 -2.59 1.08
CA ALA A 87 -5.23 -3.38 1.97
C ALA A 87 -6.04 -4.44 1.20
N GLU A 88 -6.03 -5.68 1.68
CA GLU A 88 -6.90 -6.75 1.17
C GLU A 88 -8.38 -6.39 1.33
N GLY A 89 -9.12 -6.33 0.22
CA GLY A 89 -10.56 -6.11 0.24
C GLY A 89 -11.07 -5.41 -1.01
N LYS A 90 -12.40 -5.42 -1.15
CA LYS A 90 -13.18 -4.72 -2.19
C LYS A 90 -14.02 -3.62 -1.56
N TYR A 91 -13.39 -2.55 -1.08
CA TYR A 91 -14.12 -1.54 -0.29
C TYR A 91 -15.03 -0.60 -1.07
N ASN A 92 -15.34 -0.88 -2.34
CA ASN A 92 -16.56 -0.33 -2.94
C ASN A 92 -17.82 -1.02 -2.39
N SER A 93 -17.71 -2.27 -1.94
CA SER A 93 -18.84 -3.09 -1.47
C SER A 93 -18.61 -3.73 -0.09
N GLU A 94 -17.38 -3.71 0.43
CA GLU A 94 -17.02 -4.28 1.72
C GLU A 94 -16.73 -3.21 2.77
N ILE A 95 -16.84 -3.57 4.04
CA ILE A 95 -16.37 -2.77 5.18
C ILE A 95 -15.04 -3.34 5.69
N MET A 96 -14.08 -2.45 5.97
CA MET A 96 -12.78 -2.83 6.52
C MET A 96 -12.90 -3.41 7.93
N PRO A 97 -12.40 -4.63 8.19
CA PRO A 97 -12.38 -5.20 9.53
C PRO A 97 -11.52 -4.36 10.50
N PRO A 98 -11.92 -4.26 11.79
CA PRO A 98 -11.19 -3.47 12.78
C PRO A 98 -9.71 -3.84 12.91
N LYS A 99 -9.35 -5.13 12.83
CA LYS A 99 -7.95 -5.60 12.90
C LYS A 99 -7.10 -5.04 11.76
N GLN A 100 -7.62 -5.02 10.54
CA GLN A 100 -6.93 -4.48 9.37
C GLN A 100 -6.78 -2.97 9.47
N LYS A 101 -7.82 -2.27 9.93
CA LYS A 101 -7.77 -0.82 10.18
C LYS A 101 -6.71 -0.47 11.23
N GLN A 102 -6.68 -1.20 12.34
CA GLN A 102 -5.67 -0.99 13.39
C GLN A 102 -4.24 -1.22 12.86
N ALA A 103 -4.03 -2.29 12.09
CA ALA A 103 -2.75 -2.56 11.46
C ALA A 103 -2.32 -1.45 10.49
N LEU A 104 -3.26 -0.85 9.75
CA LEU A 104 -2.99 0.31 8.89
C LEU A 104 -2.58 1.55 9.71
N ILE A 105 -3.23 1.81 10.85
CA ILE A 105 -2.86 2.94 11.74
C ILE A 105 -1.41 2.77 12.22
N GLU A 106 -1.05 1.58 12.68
CA GLU A 106 0.31 1.27 13.13
C GLU A 106 1.33 1.37 12.00
N LEU A 107 0.98 0.86 10.81
CA LEU A 107 1.83 0.89 9.64
C LEU A 107 2.06 2.31 9.13
N ILE A 108 1.01 3.14 9.04
CA ILE A 108 1.11 4.53 8.60
C ILE A 108 1.99 5.31 9.59
N ASN A 109 1.83 5.10 10.90
CA ASN A 109 2.72 5.67 11.92
C ASN A 109 4.18 5.25 11.70
N TYR A 110 4.43 3.96 11.47
CA TYR A 110 5.77 3.46 11.19
C TYR A 110 6.39 4.13 9.96
N VAL A 111 5.65 4.24 8.86
CA VAL A 111 6.12 4.89 7.63
C VAL A 111 6.32 6.39 7.83
N LYS A 112 5.43 7.06 8.58
CA LYS A 112 5.57 8.48 8.96
C LYS A 112 6.81 8.75 9.79
N LYS A 113 7.21 7.86 10.71
CA LYS A 113 8.46 8.00 11.46
C LYS A 113 9.69 8.01 10.54
N LEU A 114 9.64 7.25 9.44
CA LEU A 114 10.72 7.22 8.43
C LEU A 114 10.64 8.39 7.45
N TYR A 115 9.44 8.86 7.14
CA TYR A 115 9.17 9.94 6.18
C TYR A 115 8.17 10.95 6.77
N PRO A 116 8.58 11.79 7.73
CA PRO A 116 7.65 12.62 8.51
C PRO A 116 6.89 13.65 7.67
N ALA A 117 7.53 14.19 6.63
CA ALA A 117 6.94 15.14 5.69
C ALA A 117 5.96 14.50 4.69
N ALA A 118 5.89 13.16 4.61
CA ALA A 118 5.01 12.50 3.65
C ALA A 118 3.53 12.69 4.01
N LYS A 119 2.71 13.05 3.02
CA LYS A 119 1.26 13.20 3.17
C LYS A 119 0.56 11.87 2.89
N VAL A 120 -0.38 11.49 3.76
CA VAL A 120 -1.26 10.33 3.57
C VAL A 120 -2.37 10.69 2.60
N VAL A 121 -2.52 9.94 1.52
CA VAL A 121 -3.53 10.18 0.49
C VAL A 121 -4.11 8.85 -0.02
N GLY A 122 -5.29 8.87 -0.61
CA GLY A 122 -5.81 7.71 -1.35
C GLY A 122 -5.35 7.75 -2.81
N HIS A 123 -5.35 6.62 -3.50
CA HIS A 123 -5.01 6.57 -4.92
C HIS A 123 -5.87 7.54 -5.76
N ARG A 124 -7.17 7.62 -5.49
CA ARG A 124 -8.12 8.58 -6.08
C ARG A 124 -7.77 10.05 -5.90
N ASN A 125 -6.90 10.42 -4.95
CA ASN A 125 -6.46 11.81 -4.78
C ASN A 125 -5.36 12.21 -5.77
N LEU A 126 -4.75 11.25 -6.48
CA LEU A 126 -3.66 11.48 -7.42
C LEU A 126 -4.00 11.03 -8.85
N MET A 127 -4.93 10.07 -8.98
CA MET A 127 -5.32 9.47 -10.26
C MET A 127 -6.83 9.37 -10.38
N ALA A 128 -7.35 9.35 -11.62
CA ALA A 128 -8.75 9.03 -11.90
C ALA A 128 -9.00 7.53 -11.69
N THR A 129 -9.42 7.15 -10.49
CA THR A 129 -9.71 5.77 -10.07
C THR A 129 -10.64 5.79 -8.87
N ASP A 130 -11.41 4.72 -8.69
CA ASP A 130 -12.22 4.45 -7.51
C ASP A 130 -11.36 3.95 -6.32
N CYS A 131 -10.15 3.45 -6.53
CA CYS A 131 -9.26 3.00 -5.46
C CYS A 131 -9.00 4.13 -4.42
N PRO A 132 -9.10 3.88 -3.10
CA PRO A 132 -9.16 2.58 -2.44
C PRO A 132 -10.58 2.06 -2.11
N GLY A 133 -11.60 2.56 -2.81
CA GLY A 133 -13.01 2.20 -2.63
C GLY A 133 -13.78 3.14 -1.69
N GLU A 134 -15.08 3.27 -1.92
CA GLU A 134 -15.93 4.24 -1.21
C GLU A 134 -16.01 4.02 0.30
N ASN A 135 -16.10 2.77 0.75
CA ASN A 135 -16.19 2.42 2.18
C ASN A 135 -14.81 2.33 2.86
N TYR A 136 -13.72 2.66 2.15
CA TYR A 136 -12.41 2.73 2.77
C TYR A 136 -12.38 3.92 3.74
N PRO A 137 -11.90 3.78 4.99
CA PRO A 137 -11.88 4.86 5.98
C PRO A 137 -10.77 5.91 5.69
N LEU A 138 -10.72 6.42 4.46
CA LEU A 138 -9.66 7.28 3.96
C LEU A 138 -9.70 8.67 4.62
N SER A 139 -10.89 9.24 4.81
CA SER A 139 -11.06 10.55 5.46
C SER A 139 -10.52 10.53 6.89
N GLU A 140 -10.77 9.46 7.63
CA GLU A 140 -10.26 9.25 8.97
C GLU A 140 -8.72 9.19 8.99
N PHE A 141 -8.10 8.35 8.13
CA PHE A 141 -6.64 8.29 8.06
C PHE A 141 -6.02 9.64 7.66
N LYS A 142 -6.61 10.35 6.70
CA LYS A 142 -6.12 11.67 6.31
C LYS A 142 -6.22 12.68 7.45
N SER A 143 -7.35 12.72 8.15
CA SER A 143 -7.56 13.60 9.31
C SER A 143 -6.58 13.30 10.43
N GLN A 144 -6.27 12.03 10.67
CA GLN A 144 -5.34 11.61 11.72
C GLN A 144 -3.89 11.96 11.40
N PHE A 145 -3.44 11.78 10.15
CA PHE A 145 -2.01 11.77 9.81
C PHE A 145 -1.50 12.98 9.02
N ASN A 146 -2.36 13.86 8.52
CA ASN A 146 -1.95 15.05 7.76
C ASN A 146 -2.09 16.36 8.55
N LYS A 147 -2.28 16.30 9.86
CA LYS A 147 -2.23 17.48 10.72
C LYS A 147 -0.85 18.11 10.70
#